data_AF-A0A2S4S2L7-F1
#
_entry.id   AF-A0A2S4S2L7-F1
#
_cell.length_a   1.000
_cell.length_b   1.000
_cell.length_c   1.000
_cell.angle_alpha   90.00
_cell.angle_beta   90.00
_cell.angle_gamma   90.00
#
_symmetry.space_group_name_H-M   'P 1'
#
loop_
_entity.id
_entity.type
_entity.pdbx_description
1 polymer ?
#
loop_
_entity_poly.entity_id
_entity_poly.type
_entity_poly.pdbx_seq_one_letter_code
_entity_poly.pdbx_strand_id
1 'polypeptide(L)'
;MSFSQINAIGSLDRYSADTRIAEAEFPSVSIVSLEDRFKEAISNQAVTNQFTRDKIYSALNDPNVTSDPAKLAYWQQQLSVYTLDINLCSTLARKGVAAIETLVKT
;
A
#
# COMPACT_ATOMS: atom_id res chain seq x y z
N MET A 1 16.06 16.41 -69.21
CA MET A 1 14.70 15.82 -69.10
C MET A 1 14.89 14.52 -68.33
N SER A 2 14.24 14.20 -67.22
CA SER A 2 13.00 14.65 -66.60
C SER A 2 13.12 14.43 -65.09
N PHE A 3 12.53 15.34 -64.31
CA PHE A 3 12.31 15.19 -62.88
C PHE A 3 11.41 13.98 -62.62
N SER A 4 11.71 13.18 -61.59
CA SER A 4 10.71 12.34 -60.95
C SER A 4 10.55 12.79 -59.50
N GLN A 5 9.43 13.46 -59.28
CA GLN A 5 8.98 14.01 -58.02
C GLN A 5 8.53 12.89 -57.08
N ILE A 6 8.88 13.05 -55.80
CA ILE A 6 8.04 12.86 -54.61
C ILE A 6 7.07 11.66 -54.67
N ASN A 7 7.48 10.55 -54.07
CA ASN A 7 6.55 9.55 -53.55
C ASN A 7 6.83 9.35 -52.06
N ALA A 8 6.45 10.35 -51.26
CA ALA A 8 6.55 10.34 -49.80
C ALA A 8 5.21 10.69 -49.14
N ILE A 9 4.08 10.36 -49.78
CA ILE A 9 2.73 10.67 -49.28
C ILE A 9 1.84 9.42 -49.25
N GLY A 10 2.41 8.27 -48.88
CA GLY A 10 1.69 6.99 -48.76
C GLY A 10 1.58 6.43 -47.34
N SER A 11 2.17 7.08 -46.32
CA SER A 11 2.30 6.50 -44.98
C SER A 11 1.80 7.38 -43.83
N LEU A 12 1.05 8.45 -44.10
CA LEU A 12 0.53 9.35 -43.06
C LEU A 12 -0.95 9.19 -42.74
N ASP A 13 -1.64 8.20 -43.31
CA ASP A 13 -3.08 7.98 -43.09
C ASP A 13 -3.40 6.97 -41.97
N ARG A 14 -2.46 6.77 -41.03
CA ARG A 14 -2.64 5.89 -39.87
C ARG A 14 -2.53 6.59 -38.52
N TYR A 15 -2.56 7.92 -38.51
CA TYR A 15 -2.51 8.71 -37.28
C TYR A 15 -3.65 9.72 -37.20
N SER A 16 -4.88 9.27 -37.46
CA SER A 16 -6.07 10.02 -37.02
C SER A 16 -7.25 9.06 -36.90
N ALA A 17 -8.00 9.20 -35.82
CA ALA A 17 -9.16 8.40 -35.43
C ALA A 17 -8.85 7.04 -34.77
N ASP A 18 -8.36 7.05 -33.53
CA ASP A 18 -9.09 6.39 -32.42
C ASP A 18 -8.47 6.60 -31.02
N THR A 19 -7.87 7.77 -30.73
CA THR A 19 -7.63 8.16 -29.33
C THR A 19 -8.92 8.75 -28.76
N ARG A 20 -9.95 7.90 -28.61
CA ARG A 20 -10.99 8.16 -27.61
C ARG A 20 -10.25 8.15 -26.29
N ILE A 21 -9.94 9.33 -25.76
CA ILE A 21 -9.57 9.45 -24.35
C ILE A 21 -10.77 8.86 -23.62
N ALA A 22 -10.60 7.64 -23.10
CA ALA A 22 -11.53 7.07 -22.16
C ALA A 22 -11.61 8.11 -21.05
N GLU A 23 -12.76 8.77 -20.96
CA GLU A 23 -13.10 9.63 -19.85
C GLU A 23 -12.96 8.73 -18.63
N ALA A 24 -11.82 8.88 -17.94
CA ALA A 24 -11.54 8.12 -16.75
C ALA A 24 -12.63 8.56 -15.79
N GLU A 25 -13.63 7.70 -15.63
CA GLU A 25 -14.67 7.82 -14.62
C GLU A 25 -13.92 7.99 -13.31
N PHE A 26 -13.81 9.23 -12.84
CA PHE A 26 -13.29 9.49 -11.51
C PHE A 26 -14.18 8.67 -10.59
N PRO A 27 -13.63 7.70 -9.84
CA PRO A 27 -14.47 6.90 -8.97
C PRO A 27 -15.21 7.89 -8.09
N SER A 28 -16.53 7.92 -8.22
CA SER A 28 -17.38 8.78 -7.42
C SER A 28 -16.95 8.59 -5.98
N VAL A 29 -16.41 9.63 -5.36
CA VAL A 29 -15.92 9.56 -3.98
C VAL A 29 -17.13 9.21 -3.14
N SER A 30 -17.29 7.93 -2.79
CA SER A 30 -18.36 7.54 -1.90
C SER A 30 -18.04 8.19 -0.56
N ILE A 31 -18.98 8.99 -0.07
CA ILE A 31 -18.84 9.64 1.24
C ILE A 31 -19.02 8.52 2.26
N VAL A 32 -17.92 7.83 2.59
CA VAL A 32 -17.88 6.81 3.63
C VAL A 32 -17.74 7.53 4.97
N SER A 33 -18.53 7.10 5.96
CA SER A 33 -18.39 7.59 7.33
C SER A 33 -16.96 7.37 7.82
N LEU A 34 -16.41 8.36 8.54
CA LEU A 34 -15.10 8.22 9.17
C LEU A 34 -15.08 7.01 10.12
N GLU A 35 -16.19 6.73 10.81
CA GLU A 35 -16.32 5.58 11.70
C GLU A 35 -16.20 4.27 10.94
N ASP A 36 -16.88 4.14 9.79
CA ASP A 36 -16.84 2.93 8.98
C ASP A 36 -15.46 2.72 8.37
N ARG A 37 -14.83 3.80 7.88
CA ARG A 37 -13.46 3.77 7.37
C ARG A 37 -12.44 3.42 8.46
N PHE A 38 -12.66 3.90 9.68
CA PHE A 38 -11.82 3.57 10.83
C PHE A 38 -11.99 2.10 11.24
N LYS A 39 -13.23 1.60 11.32
CA LYS A 39 -13.53 0.18 11.60
C LYS A 39 -12.85 -0.72 10.58
N GLU A 40 -13.02 -0.43 9.29
CA GLU A 40 -12.39 -1.19 8.21
C GLU A 40 -10.86 -1.17 8.32
N ALA A 41 -10.26 0.01 8.51
CA ALA A 41 -8.82 0.14 8.66
C ALA A 41 -8.28 -0.65 9.86
N ILE A 42 -8.96 -0.60 11.01
CA ILE A 42 -8.56 -1.34 12.21
C ILE A 42 -8.73 -2.84 12.01
N SER A 43 -9.83 -3.29 11.41
CA SER A 43 -10.05 -4.70 11.10
C SER A 43 -8.98 -5.24 10.15
N ASN A 44 -8.67 -4.52 9.07
CA ASN A 44 -7.63 -4.90 8.12
C ASN A 44 -6.25 -4.92 8.79
N GLN A 45 -5.95 -3.92 9.63
CA GLN A 45 -4.69 -3.88 10.37
C GLN A 45 -4.58 -5.04 11.36
N ALA A 46 -5.65 -5.39 12.07
CA ALA A 46 -5.66 -6.49 13.03
C ALA A 46 -5.38 -7.84 12.36
N VAL A 47 -6.04 -8.11 11.22
CA VAL A 47 -5.80 -9.33 10.42
C VAL A 47 -4.36 -9.38 9.92
N THR A 48 -3.87 -8.28 9.38
CA THR A 48 -2.49 -8.17 8.85
C THR A 48 -1.45 -8.37 9.95
N ASN A 49 -1.67 -7.77 11.12
CA ASN A 49 -0.80 -7.92 12.29
C ASN A 49 -0.75 -9.37 12.78
N GLN A 50 -1.91 -10.02 12.87
CA GLN A 50 -1.99 -11.41 13.32
C GLN A 50 -1.28 -12.34 12.34
N PHE A 51 -1.51 -12.18 11.03
CA PHE A 51 -0.81 -12.96 10.01
C PHE A 51 0.70 -12.75 10.03
N THR A 52 1.15 -11.50 10.16
CA THR A 52 2.58 -11.14 10.22
C THR A 52 3.24 -11.75 11.44
N ARG A 53 2.59 -11.65 12.61
CA ARG A 53 3.02 -12.28 13.85
C ARG A 53 3.16 -13.79 13.66
N ASP A 54 2.12 -14.47 13.20
CA ASP A 54 2.12 -15.93 13.07
C ASP A 54 3.21 -16.39 12.10
N LYS A 55 3.40 -15.68 10.99
CA LYS A 55 4.47 -15.94 10.02
C LYS A 55 5.87 -15.84 10.65
N ILE A 56 6.12 -14.79 11.45
CA ILE A 56 7.40 -14.59 12.14
C ILE A 56 7.62 -15.71 13.17
N TYR A 57 6.62 -16.02 13.99
CA TYR A 57 6.74 -17.06 15.02
C TYR A 57 6.90 -18.46 14.41
N SER A 58 6.17 -18.79 13.35
CA SER A 58 6.34 -20.07 12.64
C SER A 58 7.74 -20.18 12.05
N ALA A 59 8.29 -19.11 11.49
CA ALA A 59 9.63 -19.12 10.93
C ALA A 59 10.72 -19.23 12.01
N LEU A 60 10.58 -18.54 13.14
CA LEU A 60 11.54 -18.63 14.25
C LEU A 60 11.48 -19.97 15.00
N ASN A 61 10.35 -20.67 14.95
CA ASN A 61 10.22 -22.02 15.52
C ASN A 61 10.75 -23.13 14.60
N ASP A 62 11.10 -22.83 13.34
CA ASP A 62 11.71 -23.81 12.43
C ASP A 62 13.22 -23.95 12.72
N PRO A 63 13.70 -25.15 13.09
CA PRO A 63 15.12 -25.42 13.30
C PRO A 63 16.01 -25.09 12.07
N ASN A 64 15.45 -25.17 10.85
CA ASN A 64 16.18 -24.88 9.62
C ASN A 64 16.41 -23.39 9.37
N VAL A 65 15.63 -22.53 10.03
CA VAL A 65 15.75 -21.07 9.96
C VAL A 65 16.70 -20.57 11.05
N THR A 66 16.64 -21.15 12.24
CA THR A 66 17.51 -20.79 13.38
C THR A 66 18.94 -21.30 13.23
N SER A 67 19.16 -22.31 12.39
CA SER A 67 20.49 -22.84 12.08
C SER A 67 21.27 -22.03 11.03
N ASP A 68 20.61 -21.11 10.31
CA ASP A 68 21.23 -20.26 9.29
C ASP A 68 21.26 -18.80 9.77
N PRO A 69 22.45 -18.24 10.08
CA PRO A 69 22.58 -16.87 10.55
C PRO A 69 21.98 -15.81 9.61
N ALA A 70 22.01 -16.03 8.30
CA ALA A 70 21.48 -15.08 7.34
C ALA A 70 19.94 -15.05 7.37
N LYS A 71 19.30 -16.21 7.48
CA LYS A 71 17.84 -16.31 7.65
C LYS A 71 17.40 -15.76 8.99
N LEU A 72 18.15 -16.04 10.05
CA LEU A 72 17.85 -15.50 11.38
C LEU A 72 17.88 -13.97 11.40
N ALA A 73 18.92 -13.36 10.80
CA ALA A 73 19.02 -11.90 10.70
C ALA A 73 17.85 -11.28 9.93
N TYR A 74 17.42 -11.91 8.84
CA TYR A 74 16.24 -11.48 8.09
C TYR A 74 14.97 -11.49 8.96
N TRP A 75 14.71 -12.59 9.68
CA TRP A 75 13.51 -12.69 10.53
C TRP A 75 13.58 -11.77 11.75
N GLN A 76 14.77 -11.53 12.30
CA GLN A 76 14.98 -10.54 13.34
C GLN A 76 14.64 -9.12 12.84
N GLN A 77 15.02 -8.78 11.60
CA GLN A 77 14.64 -7.50 11.01
C GLN A 77 13.12 -7.39 10.83
N GLN A 78 12.47 -8.44 10.32
CA GLN A 78 11.01 -8.46 10.17
C GLN A 78 10.29 -8.30 11.52
N LEU A 79 10.79 -8.96 12.57
CA LEU A 79 10.29 -8.78 13.93
C LEU A 79 10.48 -7.34 14.45
N SER A 80 11.63 -6.73 14.16
CA SER A 80 11.91 -5.35 14.55
C SER A 80 10.95 -4.37 13.89
N VAL A 81 10.71 -4.50 12.57
CA VAL A 81 9.75 -3.68 11.83
C VAL A 81 8.34 -3.85 12.39
N TYR A 82 7.88 -5.10 12.56
CA TYR A 82 6.58 -5.38 13.17
C TYR A 82 6.40 -4.74 14.55
N THR A 83 7.43 -4.82 15.40
CA THR A 83 7.41 -4.24 16.74
C THR A 83 7.32 -2.71 16.70
N LEU A 84 8.03 -2.06 15.77
CA LEU A 84 7.96 -0.62 15.57
C LEU A 84 6.56 -0.18 15.14
N ASP A 85 5.95 -0.89 14.19
CA ASP A 85 4.61 -0.57 13.69
C ASP A 85 3.55 -0.63 14.79
N ILE A 86 3.56 -1.70 15.60
CA ILE A 86 2.65 -1.84 16.74
C ILE A 86 2.83 -0.71 17.76
N ASN A 87 4.08 -0.37 18.08
CA ASN A 87 4.40 0.69 19.05
C ASN A 87 3.96 2.07 18.54
N LEU A 88 4.13 2.34 17.25
CA LEU A 88 3.71 3.58 16.63
C LEU A 88 2.19 3.71 16.67
N CYS A 89 1.45 2.68 16.26
CA CYS A 89 -0.01 2.66 16.33
C CYS A 89 -0.52 2.90 17.77
N SER A 90 0.06 2.21 18.75
CA SER A 90 -0.30 2.36 20.17
C SER A 90 -0.02 3.78 20.68
N THR A 91 1.13 4.32 20.33
CA THR A 91 1.52 5.70 20.69
C THR A 91 0.56 6.72 20.08
N LEU A 92 0.26 6.59 18.79
CA LEU A 92 -0.63 7.50 18.08
C LEU A 92 -2.05 7.44 18.64
N ALA A 93 -2.58 6.25 18.91
CA ALA A 93 -3.89 6.07 19.53
C ALA A 93 -3.94 6.75 20.92
N ARG A 94 -2.93 6.51 21.78
CA ARG A 94 -2.85 7.14 23.10
C ARG A 94 -2.77 8.66 23.02
N LYS A 95 -1.99 9.21 22.09
CA LYS A 95 -1.86 10.66 21.89
C LYS A 95 -3.13 11.28 21.34
N GLY A 96 -3.81 10.61 20.40
CA GLY A 96 -5.11 11.04 19.88
C GLY A 96 -6.18 11.11 20.96
N VAL A 97 -6.31 10.05 21.78
CA VAL A 97 -7.23 10.04 22.92
C VAL A 97 -6.89 11.15 23.92
N ALA A 98 -5.61 11.32 24.28
CA ALA A 98 -5.20 12.38 25.20
C ALA A 98 -5.53 13.80 24.69
N ALA A 99 -5.41 14.04 23.38
CA ALA A 99 -5.79 15.30 22.76
C ALA A 99 -7.30 15.54 22.87
N ILE A 100 -8.12 14.52 22.58
CA ILE A 100 -9.58 14.58 22.73
C ILE A 100 -9.96 14.85 24.18
N GLU A 101 -9.39 14.12 25.13
CA GLU A 101 -9.64 14.33 26.55
C GLU A 101 -9.28 15.74 27.00
N THR A 102 -8.18 16.30 26.49
CA THR A 102 -7.78 17.66 26.80
C THR A 102 -8.83 18.67 26.33
N LEU A 103 -9.35 18.51 25.10
CA LEU A 103 -10.38 19.38 24.53
C LEU A 103 -11.75 19.23 25.21
N VAL A 104 -12.07 18.05 25.75
CA VAL A 104 -13.36 17.80 26.43
C VAL A 104 -13.34 18.34 27.87
N LYS A 105 -12.18 18.35 28.53
CA LYS A 105 -12.03 18.80 29.92
C LYS A 105 -11.88 20.33 30.05
N THR A 106 -11.54 21.02 28.97
CA THR A 106 -11.58 22.49 28.86
C THR A 106 -12.99 22.97 28.58
#